data_AF-X1C2A7-F1
#
_entry.id   AF-X1C2A7-F1
#
_cell.length_a   1.000
_cell.length_b   1.000
_cell.length_c   1.000
_cell.angle_alpha   90.00
_cell.angle_beta   90.00
_cell.angle_gamma   90.00
#
_symmetry.space_group_name_H-M   'P 1'
#
loop_
_entity.id
_entity.type
_entity.pdbx_description
1 polymer ?
#
loop_
_entity_poly.entity_id
_entity_poly.type
_entity_poly.pdbx_seq_one_letter_code
_entity_poly.pdbx_strand_id
1 'polypeptide(L)'
;IEQATKAVVENLEKLSKPIKDTKEIEQVATISANGDTEIGGIIAKAMDRVGKDGTITIEEAKGFETTLKVVEGMNFDRGYLSSYFVTNPESLETEFEDAYVLIYEKKISSMKDFLPILQTVAETGKPFLIIAEDIESEALATLVVNRLRAGLKVCAVKAPGFGDRRKAMLEDIAILTGGQFISEDIGISLDKVTIDMLGQVKKAIIKKEETTIVEGTGSKEKIADRVALIKKQIDESTSDYDREKLQERLAKLAGGVAVIQVGAATEVEMKEKKDRV
;
A
#
# COMPACT_ATOMS: atom_id res chain seq x y z
N ILE A 1 3.63 -37.94 -11.74
CA ILE A 1 3.12 -37.01 -10.72
C ILE A 1 2.65 -35.71 -11.38
N GLU A 2 3.49 -34.99 -12.12
CA GLU A 2 3.10 -33.74 -12.81
C GLU A 2 1.82 -33.84 -13.66
N GLN A 3 1.67 -34.89 -14.47
CA GLN A 3 0.46 -35.11 -15.27
C GLN A 3 -0.80 -35.29 -14.41
N ALA A 4 -0.69 -36.01 -13.29
CA ALA A 4 -1.80 -36.19 -12.37
C ALA A 4 -2.15 -34.87 -11.66
N THR A 5 -1.14 -34.10 -11.23
CA THR A 5 -1.34 -32.77 -10.65
C THR A 5 -2.05 -31.84 -11.63
N LYS A 6 -1.62 -31.81 -12.90
CA LYS A 6 -2.27 -30.98 -13.93
C LYS A 6 -3.72 -31.37 -14.15
N ALA A 7 -4.01 -32.67 -14.25
CA ALA A 7 -5.38 -33.17 -14.40
C ALA A 7 -6.28 -32.82 -13.20
N VAL A 8 -5.72 -32.84 -11.98
CA VAL A 8 -6.45 -32.43 -10.77
C VAL A 8 -6.73 -30.92 -10.78
N VAL A 9 -5.74 -30.07 -11.11
CA VAL A 9 -5.93 -28.62 -11.18
C VAL A 9 -7.00 -28.24 -12.20
N GLU A 10 -6.94 -28.81 -13.41
CA GLU A 10 -7.95 -28.58 -14.45
C GLU A 10 -9.37 -29.00 -14.02
N ASN A 11 -9.48 -30.03 -13.16
CA ASN A 11 -10.76 -30.48 -12.63
C ASN A 11 -11.26 -29.55 -11.51
N LEU A 12 -10.36 -29.10 -10.63
CA LEU A 12 -10.68 -28.12 -9.58
C LEU A 12 -11.17 -26.80 -10.18
N GLU A 13 -10.58 -26.32 -11.28
CA GLU A 13 -11.07 -25.14 -11.99
C GLU A 13 -12.50 -25.29 -12.49
N LYS A 14 -12.87 -26.48 -13.01
CA LYS A 14 -14.24 -26.78 -13.46
C LYS A 14 -15.24 -26.90 -12.31
N LEU A 15 -14.77 -27.32 -11.14
CA LEU A 15 -15.60 -27.43 -9.93
C LEU A 15 -15.73 -26.10 -9.18
N SER A 16 -14.83 -25.14 -9.45
CA SER A 16 -14.84 -23.82 -8.82
C SER A 16 -16.14 -23.08 -9.11
N LYS A 17 -16.70 -22.46 -8.07
CA LYS A 17 -17.92 -21.66 -8.17
C LYS A 17 -17.55 -20.18 -8.05
N PRO A 18 -17.72 -19.38 -9.12
CA PRO A 18 -17.46 -17.95 -9.03
C PRO A 18 -18.52 -17.28 -8.13
N ILE A 19 -18.04 -16.39 -7.26
CA ILE A 19 -18.89 -15.58 -6.39
C ILE A 19 -19.60 -14.51 -7.21
N LYS A 20 -20.92 -14.42 -7.09
CA LYS A 20 -21.78 -13.56 -7.93
C LYS A 20 -22.37 -12.37 -7.19
N ASP A 21 -22.64 -12.52 -5.90
CA ASP A 21 -23.32 -11.49 -5.12
C ASP A 21 -22.68 -11.27 -3.75
N THR A 22 -23.03 -10.14 -3.14
CA THR A 22 -22.54 -9.73 -1.82
C THR A 22 -22.92 -10.71 -0.71
N LYS A 23 -23.99 -11.50 -0.90
CA LYS A 23 -24.45 -12.50 0.07
C LYS A 23 -23.55 -13.73 0.07
N GLU A 24 -23.09 -14.18 -1.08
CA GLU A 24 -22.07 -15.22 -1.20
C GLU A 24 -20.73 -14.76 -0.60
N ILE A 25 -20.35 -13.48 -0.77
CA ILE A 25 -19.18 -12.89 -0.09
C ILE A 25 -19.34 -12.98 1.43
N GLU A 26 -20.49 -12.54 1.96
CA GLU A 26 -20.80 -12.59 3.39
C GLU A 26 -20.73 -14.02 3.94
N GLN A 27 -21.26 -14.99 3.20
CA GLN A 27 -21.23 -16.41 3.60
C GLN A 27 -19.80 -16.95 3.69
N VAL A 28 -18.97 -16.70 2.68
CA VAL A 28 -17.57 -17.14 2.68
C VAL A 28 -16.80 -16.46 3.80
N ALA A 29 -16.97 -15.14 3.96
CA ALA A 29 -16.33 -14.38 5.03
C ALA A 29 -16.76 -14.86 6.43
N THR A 30 -18.05 -15.14 6.64
CA THR A 30 -18.58 -15.70 7.90
C THR A 30 -17.95 -17.05 8.23
N ILE A 31 -17.83 -17.95 7.25
CA ILE A 31 -17.24 -19.27 7.44
C ILE A 31 -15.75 -19.15 7.80
N SER A 32 -15.02 -18.29 7.09
CA SER A 32 -13.60 -18.02 7.36
C SER A 32 -13.37 -17.38 8.75
N ALA A 33 -14.29 -16.51 9.17
CA ALA A 33 -14.28 -15.85 10.48
C ALA A 33 -14.85 -16.73 11.61
N ASN A 34 -14.73 -18.06 11.50
CA ASN A 34 -15.19 -19.04 12.50
C ASN A 34 -16.69 -18.94 12.85
N GLY A 35 -17.54 -18.65 11.85
CA GLY A 35 -18.99 -18.55 12.01
C GLY A 35 -19.49 -17.18 12.48
N ASP A 36 -18.61 -16.17 12.56
CA ASP A 36 -19.00 -14.82 12.95
C ASP A 36 -19.67 -14.07 11.78
N THR A 37 -21.00 -13.94 11.88
CA THR A 37 -21.82 -13.23 10.90
C THR A 37 -21.61 -11.71 10.93
N GLU A 38 -21.22 -11.14 12.07
CA GLU A 38 -20.93 -9.70 12.17
C GLU A 38 -19.68 -9.35 11.35
N ILE A 39 -18.60 -10.13 11.52
CA ILE A 39 -17.38 -9.99 10.71
C ILE A 39 -17.69 -10.23 9.23
N GLY A 40 -18.39 -11.31 8.91
CA GLY A 40 -18.76 -11.63 7.53
C GLY A 40 -19.54 -10.50 6.86
N GLY A 41 -20.51 -9.91 7.56
CA GLY A 41 -21.30 -8.79 7.07
C GLY A 41 -20.48 -7.51 6.89
N ILE A 42 -19.51 -7.23 7.77
CA ILE A 42 -18.63 -6.05 7.63
C ILE A 42 -17.67 -6.21 6.45
N ILE A 43 -17.09 -7.39 6.25
CA ILE A 43 -16.22 -7.69 5.10
C ILE A 43 -16.99 -7.54 3.79
N ALA A 44 -18.21 -8.09 3.72
CA ALA A 44 -19.06 -7.96 2.54
C ALA A 44 -19.40 -6.49 2.22
N LYS A 45 -19.72 -5.68 3.25
CA LYS A 45 -19.92 -4.23 3.10
C LYS A 45 -18.65 -3.49 2.66
N ALA A 46 -17.48 -3.91 3.14
CA ALA A 46 -16.21 -3.34 2.73
C ALA A 46 -15.97 -3.58 1.24
N MET A 47 -16.08 -4.84 0.79
CA MET A 47 -15.94 -5.21 -0.62
C MET A 47 -16.95 -4.51 -1.54
N ASP A 48 -18.19 -4.35 -1.09
CA ASP A 48 -19.22 -3.63 -1.86
C ASP A 48 -18.85 -2.15 -2.07
N ARG A 49 -18.21 -1.50 -1.07
CA ARG A 49 -17.82 -0.09 -1.16
C ARG A 49 -16.56 0.16 -2.00
N VAL A 50 -15.53 -0.67 -1.85
CA VAL A 50 -14.25 -0.47 -2.57
C VAL A 50 -14.18 -1.22 -3.91
N GLY A 51 -15.14 -2.10 -4.17
CA GLY A 51 -15.17 -2.94 -5.36
C GLY A 51 -14.24 -4.16 -5.26
N LYS A 52 -14.26 -5.00 -6.30
CA LYS A 52 -13.51 -6.27 -6.34
C LYS A 52 -12.00 -6.11 -6.21
N ASP A 53 -11.46 -5.02 -6.77
CA ASP A 53 -10.03 -4.70 -6.77
C ASP A 53 -9.65 -3.72 -5.64
N GLY A 54 -10.59 -3.42 -4.75
CA GLY A 54 -10.39 -2.50 -3.65
C GLY A 54 -9.59 -3.13 -2.52
N THR A 55 -8.79 -2.31 -1.85
CA THR A 55 -7.97 -2.78 -0.72
C THR A 55 -8.73 -2.65 0.59
N ILE A 56 -8.67 -3.70 1.41
CA ILE A 56 -9.20 -3.72 2.77
C ILE A 56 -8.03 -3.81 3.76
N THR A 57 -8.06 -2.98 4.80
CA THR A 57 -7.10 -2.98 5.89
C THR A 57 -7.81 -2.96 7.24
N ILE A 58 -7.13 -3.43 8.27
CA ILE A 58 -7.68 -3.62 9.62
C ILE A 58 -6.90 -2.75 10.60
N GLU A 59 -7.63 -2.02 11.44
CA GLU A 59 -7.09 -1.18 12.50
C GLU A 59 -7.75 -1.49 13.84
N GLU A 60 -7.04 -1.20 14.92
CA GLU A 60 -7.57 -1.27 16.28
C GLU A 60 -8.41 -0.01 16.57
N ALA A 61 -9.68 -0.21 16.93
CA ALA A 61 -10.56 0.91 17.31
C ALA A 61 -10.30 1.31 18.76
N LYS A 62 -10.43 2.61 19.08
CA LYS A 62 -10.41 3.10 20.47
C LYS A 62 -11.72 2.84 21.24
N GLY A 63 -12.72 2.26 20.60
CA GLY A 63 -14.06 2.06 21.14
C GLY A 63 -14.54 0.61 21.03
N PHE A 64 -15.74 0.36 21.54
CA PHE A 64 -16.34 -0.98 21.58
C PHE A 64 -16.88 -1.45 20.22
N GLU A 65 -17.28 -0.52 19.34
CA GLU A 65 -17.93 -0.85 18.08
C GLU A 65 -16.94 -1.06 16.95
N THR A 66 -17.17 -2.11 16.16
CA THR A 66 -16.45 -2.29 14.89
C THR A 66 -17.06 -1.37 13.84
N THR A 67 -16.24 -0.54 13.19
CA THR A 67 -16.71 0.43 12.18
C THR A 67 -15.97 0.27 10.86
N LEU A 68 -16.65 0.59 9.75
CA LEU A 68 -16.09 0.58 8.40
C LEU A 68 -16.01 2.01 7.85
N LYS A 69 -14.79 2.44 7.53
CA LYS A 69 -14.51 3.72 6.87
C LYS A 69 -13.85 3.47 5.53
N VAL A 70 -14.23 4.24 4.52
CA VAL A 70 -13.50 4.26 3.24
C VAL A 70 -12.74 5.57 3.22
N VAL A 71 -11.43 5.45 3.05
CA VAL A 71 -10.51 6.58 3.08
C VAL A 71 -9.68 6.60 1.80
N GLU A 72 -9.10 7.75 1.51
CA GLU A 72 -8.17 7.89 0.38
C GLU A 72 -6.90 7.10 0.69
N GLY A 73 -6.49 6.25 -0.24
CA GLY A 73 -5.36 5.35 -0.06
C GLY A 73 -5.09 4.54 -1.33
N MET A 74 -4.01 3.76 -1.31
CA MET A 74 -3.57 2.97 -2.45
C MET A 74 -2.78 1.75 -1.98
N ASN A 75 -2.91 0.64 -2.70
CA ASN A 75 -2.06 -0.53 -2.56
C ASN A 75 -1.27 -0.80 -3.84
N PHE A 76 -0.03 -1.26 -3.70
CA PHE A 76 0.79 -1.73 -4.81
C PHE A 76 1.70 -2.90 -4.44
N ASP A 77 2.00 -3.72 -5.44
CA ASP A 77 2.65 -5.03 -5.31
C ASP A 77 4.17 -4.92 -5.20
N ARG A 78 4.64 -4.13 -4.22
CA ARG A 78 6.05 -4.03 -3.84
C ARG A 78 6.16 -4.00 -2.32
N GLY A 79 6.85 -4.99 -1.76
CA GLY A 79 7.12 -5.05 -0.33
C GLY A 79 8.48 -4.50 0.08
N TYR A 80 8.81 -4.70 1.35
CA TYR A 80 10.09 -4.28 1.93
C TYR A 80 11.28 -4.96 1.24
N LEU A 81 12.36 -4.19 1.04
CA LEU A 81 13.60 -4.73 0.49
C LEU A 81 14.36 -5.61 1.47
N SER A 82 14.06 -5.51 2.77
CA SER A 82 14.70 -6.29 3.81
C SER A 82 13.72 -6.60 4.94
N SER A 83 13.66 -7.85 5.39
CA SER A 83 12.88 -8.24 6.57
C SER A 83 13.38 -7.56 7.85
N TYR A 84 14.60 -7.01 7.84
CA TYR A 84 15.09 -6.16 8.92
C TYR A 84 14.35 -4.83 9.05
N PHE A 85 13.37 -4.50 8.19
CA PHE A 85 12.48 -3.35 8.36
C PHE A 85 11.22 -3.65 9.19
N VAL A 86 10.87 -4.93 9.36
CA VAL A 86 9.65 -5.41 10.05
C VAL A 86 9.56 -4.86 11.47
N THR A 87 8.47 -4.15 11.77
CA THR A 87 8.18 -3.60 13.11
C THR A 87 7.27 -4.51 13.92
N ASN A 88 6.44 -5.31 13.25
CA ASN A 88 5.61 -6.34 13.88
C ASN A 88 6.09 -7.74 13.46
N PRO A 89 6.82 -8.47 14.34
CA PRO A 89 7.32 -9.80 14.05
C PRO A 89 6.24 -10.89 13.88
N GLU A 90 5.03 -10.67 14.43
CA GLU A 90 3.94 -11.65 14.38
C GLU A 90 3.29 -11.66 12.98
N SER A 91 2.96 -10.47 12.46
CA SER A 91 2.39 -10.31 11.12
C SER A 91 3.44 -10.19 10.01
N LEU A 92 4.73 -10.15 10.37
CA LEU A 92 5.86 -9.94 9.45
C LEU A 92 5.68 -8.69 8.58
N GLU A 93 5.19 -7.60 9.19
CA GLU A 93 4.94 -6.35 8.48
C GLU A 93 5.63 -5.16 9.14
N THR A 94 5.84 -4.12 8.34
CA THR A 94 6.25 -2.81 8.82
C THR A 94 5.02 -1.92 8.87
N GLU A 95 4.63 -1.50 10.06
CA GLU A 95 3.57 -0.52 10.28
C GLU A 95 4.20 0.81 10.71
N PHE A 96 3.90 1.86 9.95
CA PHE A 96 4.28 3.22 10.26
C PHE A 96 3.04 4.11 10.42
N GLU A 97 3.03 4.90 11.49
CA GLU A 97 2.05 5.95 11.75
C GLU A 97 2.69 7.32 11.50
N ASP A 98 1.93 8.25 10.92
CA ASP A 98 2.34 9.63 10.59
C ASP A 98 3.71 9.70 9.88
N ALA A 99 3.84 8.95 8.78
CA ALA A 99 5.10 8.75 8.08
C ALA A 99 5.34 9.77 6.96
N TYR A 100 6.60 10.15 6.77
CA TYR A 100 7.04 10.80 5.54
C TYR A 100 7.28 9.78 4.43
N VAL A 101 7.03 10.17 3.18
CA VAL A 101 7.19 9.34 2.00
C VAL A 101 8.11 10.04 0.99
N LEU A 102 9.28 9.44 0.73
CA LEU A 102 10.13 9.82 -0.39
C LEU A 102 9.69 9.08 -1.66
N ILE A 103 9.55 9.83 -2.75
CA ILE A 103 9.09 9.31 -4.04
C ILE A 103 10.13 9.69 -5.09
N TYR A 104 11.06 8.78 -5.32
CA TYR A 104 12.24 9.01 -6.14
C TYR A 104 12.23 8.14 -7.40
N GLU A 105 12.44 8.74 -8.56
CA GLU A 105 12.33 8.04 -9.84
C GLU A 105 13.51 7.11 -10.15
N LYS A 106 14.70 7.39 -9.58
CA LYS A 106 15.95 6.68 -9.86
C LYS A 106 16.40 5.77 -8.72
N LYS A 107 17.53 5.12 -8.94
CA LYS A 107 18.21 4.28 -7.94
C LYS A 107 18.91 5.13 -6.90
N ILE A 108 18.86 4.68 -5.65
CA ILE A 108 19.67 5.23 -4.56
C ILE A 108 20.92 4.35 -4.44
N SER A 109 21.99 4.76 -5.11
CA SER A 109 23.27 4.04 -5.12
C SER A 109 24.20 4.50 -3.99
N SER A 110 24.22 5.81 -3.69
CA SER A 110 25.09 6.40 -2.66
C SER A 110 24.29 6.97 -1.50
N MET A 111 24.75 6.70 -0.27
CA MET A 111 24.24 7.39 0.92
C MET A 111 24.60 8.86 0.93
N LYS A 112 25.66 9.30 0.23
CA LYS A 112 26.12 10.70 0.29
C LYS A 112 25.02 11.69 -0.09
N ASP A 113 24.30 11.40 -1.17
CA ASP A 113 23.25 12.28 -1.69
C ASP A 113 21.93 12.11 -0.90
N PHE A 114 21.76 10.98 -0.23
CA PHE A 114 20.55 10.67 0.56
C PHE A 114 20.65 11.09 2.04
N LEU A 115 21.87 11.21 2.57
CA LEU A 115 22.15 11.55 3.96
C LEU A 115 21.47 12.84 4.44
N PRO A 116 21.45 13.95 3.66
CA PRO A 116 20.83 15.19 4.11
C PRO A 116 19.35 15.00 4.49
N ILE A 117 18.55 14.46 3.57
CA ILE A 117 17.11 14.26 3.81
C ILE A 117 16.86 13.19 4.89
N LEU A 118 17.71 12.16 4.96
CA LEU A 118 17.61 11.12 5.99
C LEU A 118 17.80 11.71 7.40
N GLN A 119 18.77 12.60 7.58
CA GLN A 119 19.03 13.28 8.84
C GLN A 119 17.87 14.20 9.22
N THR A 120 17.38 15.01 8.26
CA THR A 120 16.25 15.91 8.50
C THR A 120 15.01 15.15 8.95
N VAL A 121 14.68 14.01 8.32
CA VAL A 121 13.54 13.20 8.75
C VAL A 121 13.79 12.54 10.12
N ALA A 122 15.00 12.03 10.37
CA ALA A 122 15.36 11.42 11.65
C ALA A 122 15.21 12.40 12.83
N GLU A 123 15.56 13.68 12.65
CA GLU A 123 15.40 14.73 13.67
C GLU A 123 13.93 14.98 14.05
N THR A 124 12.98 14.71 13.15
CA THR A 124 11.54 14.81 13.46
C THR A 124 11.03 13.64 14.32
N GLY A 125 11.77 12.53 14.40
CA GLY A 125 11.36 11.30 15.07
C GLY A 125 10.22 10.53 14.37
N LYS A 126 9.74 11.02 13.23
CA LYS A 126 8.71 10.37 12.42
C LYS A 126 9.28 9.23 11.57
N PRO A 127 8.47 8.20 11.24
CA PRO A 127 8.89 7.16 10.31
C PRO A 127 9.12 7.69 8.89
N PHE A 128 9.98 7.00 8.14
CA PHE A 128 10.34 7.34 6.78
C PHE A 128 10.16 6.16 5.83
N LEU A 129 9.21 6.27 4.90
CA LEU A 129 9.01 5.32 3.80
C LEU A 129 9.74 5.82 2.56
N ILE A 130 10.60 4.98 1.99
CA ILE A 130 11.38 5.29 0.78
C ILE A 130 10.84 4.45 -0.37
N ILE A 131 10.35 5.11 -1.42
CA ILE A 131 9.91 4.50 -2.67
C ILE A 131 10.85 4.99 -3.78
N ALA A 132 11.68 4.08 -4.30
CA ALA A 132 12.67 4.38 -5.33
C ALA A 132 12.67 3.30 -6.43
N GLU A 133 13.27 3.56 -7.60
CA GLU A 133 13.45 2.50 -8.61
C GLU A 133 14.16 1.27 -8.03
N ASP A 134 15.26 1.52 -7.33
CA ASP A 134 16.01 0.51 -6.59
C ASP A 134 16.84 1.17 -5.49
N ILE A 135 17.27 0.38 -4.52
CA ILE A 135 18.19 0.82 -3.48
C ILE A 135 19.32 -0.20 -3.46
N GLU A 136 20.52 0.26 -3.82
CA GLU A 136 21.66 -0.64 -3.98
C GLU A 136 22.17 -1.16 -2.63
N SER A 137 22.89 -2.27 -2.67
CA SER A 137 23.29 -3.04 -1.49
C SER A 137 24.03 -2.21 -0.44
N GLU A 138 24.86 -1.24 -0.84
CA GLU A 138 25.59 -0.37 0.09
C GLU A 138 24.65 0.56 0.87
N ALA A 139 23.75 1.26 0.15
CA ALA A 139 22.76 2.14 0.75
C ALA A 139 21.78 1.34 1.63
N LEU A 140 21.30 0.19 1.12
CA LEU A 140 20.39 -0.69 1.86
C LEU A 140 21.03 -1.21 3.15
N ALA A 141 22.28 -1.68 3.10
CA ALA A 141 23.00 -2.15 4.28
C ALA A 141 23.14 -1.03 5.32
N THR A 142 23.42 0.19 4.88
CA THR A 142 23.52 1.35 5.78
C THR A 142 22.17 1.65 6.44
N LEU A 143 21.06 1.62 5.72
CA LEU A 143 19.72 1.82 6.29
C LEU A 143 19.36 0.75 7.31
N VAL A 144 19.64 -0.52 7.00
CA VAL A 144 19.40 -1.65 7.90
C VAL A 144 20.21 -1.51 9.18
N VAL A 145 21.51 -1.19 9.09
CA VAL A 145 22.38 -1.02 10.26
C VAL A 145 21.90 0.16 11.13
N ASN A 146 21.50 1.28 10.53
CA ASN A 146 21.01 2.43 11.26
C ASN A 146 19.65 2.17 11.93
N ARG A 147 18.75 1.41 11.28
CA ARG A 147 17.53 0.96 11.96
C ARG A 147 17.84 0.11 13.18
N LEU A 148 18.70 -0.90 13.04
CA LEU A 148 19.01 -1.84 14.12
C LEU A 148 19.79 -1.21 15.27
N ARG A 149 20.72 -0.27 14.99
CA ARG A 149 21.60 0.32 16.01
C ARG A 149 21.14 1.67 16.52
N ALA A 150 20.62 2.53 15.65
CA ALA A 150 20.25 3.91 15.98
C ALA A 150 18.73 4.07 16.15
N GLY A 151 17.94 3.01 16.01
CA GLY A 151 16.48 3.06 16.15
C GLY A 151 15.78 3.85 15.04
N LEU A 152 16.47 4.07 13.91
CA LEU A 152 15.92 4.81 12.78
C LEU A 152 14.68 4.08 12.23
N LYS A 153 13.52 4.75 12.26
CA LYS A 153 12.26 4.23 11.75
C LYS A 153 12.19 4.40 10.23
N VAL A 154 12.84 3.51 9.49
CA VAL A 154 12.90 3.59 8.02
C VAL A 154 12.48 2.27 7.38
N CYS A 155 11.81 2.34 6.25
CA CYS A 155 11.52 1.20 5.38
C CYS A 155 11.67 1.59 3.92
N ALA A 156 12.23 0.68 3.14
CA ALA A 156 12.57 0.90 1.75
C ALA A 156 11.84 -0.13 0.88
N VAL A 157 11.16 0.35 -0.16
CA VAL A 157 10.41 -0.46 -1.13
C VAL A 157 10.76 -0.02 -2.55
N LYS A 158 10.65 -0.94 -3.51
CA LYS A 158 10.79 -0.56 -4.94
C LYS A 158 9.53 0.14 -5.43
N ALA A 159 9.71 1.00 -6.41
CA ALA A 159 8.62 1.60 -7.15
C ALA A 159 7.82 0.53 -7.93
N PRO A 160 6.49 0.67 -8.02
CA PRO A 160 5.68 -0.23 -8.83
C PRO A 160 5.86 0.07 -10.34
N GLY A 161 5.66 -0.95 -11.18
CA GLY A 161 5.80 -0.83 -12.63
C GLY A 161 7.25 -0.74 -13.13
N PHE A 162 7.41 -0.37 -14.41
CA PHE A 162 8.69 -0.19 -15.10
C PHE A 162 8.56 0.92 -16.17
N GLY A 163 9.69 1.52 -16.58
CA GLY A 163 9.71 2.56 -17.62
C GLY A 163 8.75 3.73 -17.35
N ASP A 164 8.04 4.19 -18.38
CA ASP A 164 7.10 5.31 -18.26
C ASP A 164 5.92 5.00 -17.33
N ARG A 165 5.52 3.73 -17.23
CA ARG A 165 4.48 3.32 -16.27
C ARG A 165 4.94 3.53 -14.83
N ARG A 166 6.21 3.26 -14.52
CA ARG A 166 6.77 3.53 -13.18
C ARG A 166 6.70 5.01 -12.85
N LYS A 167 7.09 5.88 -13.78
CA LYS A 167 7.01 7.35 -13.60
C LYS A 167 5.56 7.79 -13.34
N ALA A 168 4.63 7.30 -14.15
CA ALA A 168 3.21 7.65 -14.00
C ALA A 168 2.62 7.16 -12.66
N MET A 169 3.00 5.96 -12.20
CA MET A 169 2.55 5.42 -10.91
C MET A 169 3.21 6.15 -9.72
N LEU A 170 4.48 6.54 -9.81
CA LEU A 170 5.13 7.34 -8.78
C LEU A 170 4.51 8.73 -8.67
N GLU A 171 4.12 9.34 -9.79
CA GLU A 171 3.37 10.59 -9.80
C GLU A 171 1.98 10.41 -9.14
N ASP A 172 1.30 9.28 -9.37
CA ASP A 172 0.02 8.98 -8.69
C ASP A 172 0.21 8.92 -7.17
N ILE A 173 1.27 8.25 -6.70
CA ILE A 173 1.62 8.18 -5.27
C ILE A 173 1.97 9.58 -4.73
N ALA A 174 2.68 10.41 -5.49
CA ALA A 174 3.02 11.77 -5.08
C ALA A 174 1.77 12.63 -4.89
N ILE A 175 0.84 12.56 -5.84
CA ILE A 175 -0.44 13.27 -5.75
C ILE A 175 -1.26 12.77 -4.55
N LEU A 176 -1.35 11.46 -4.35
CA LEU A 176 -2.10 10.86 -3.23
C LEU A 176 -1.53 11.27 -1.86
N THR A 177 -0.21 11.30 -1.74
CA THR A 177 0.48 11.59 -0.47
C THR A 177 0.71 13.09 -0.25
N GLY A 178 0.45 13.93 -1.25
CA GLY A 178 0.73 15.37 -1.22
C GLY A 178 2.22 15.72 -1.40
N GLY A 179 3.05 14.74 -1.73
CA GLY A 179 4.48 14.93 -1.98
C GLY A 179 4.79 15.37 -3.40
N GLN A 180 6.07 15.65 -3.64
CA GLN A 180 6.60 15.94 -4.96
C GLN A 180 7.24 14.69 -5.57
N PHE A 181 6.95 14.43 -6.84
CA PHE A 181 7.66 13.42 -7.62
C PHE A 181 9.07 13.90 -7.92
N ILE A 182 10.09 13.24 -7.34
CA ILE A 182 11.48 13.65 -7.49
C ILE A 182 12.11 12.87 -8.64
N SER A 183 12.46 13.60 -9.70
CA SER A 183 13.18 13.05 -10.85
C SER A 183 14.28 14.03 -11.30
N GLU A 184 15.40 13.46 -11.73
CA GLU A 184 16.49 14.23 -12.31
C GLU A 184 16.07 14.87 -13.65
N ASP A 185 15.08 14.30 -14.35
CA ASP A 185 14.56 14.82 -15.62
C ASP A 185 13.92 16.21 -15.47
N ILE A 186 13.39 16.51 -14.28
CA ILE A 186 12.81 17.83 -13.92
C ILE A 186 13.80 18.70 -13.12
N GLY A 187 15.06 18.29 -13.04
CA GLY A 187 16.15 19.07 -12.42
C GLY A 187 16.25 18.98 -10.90
N ILE A 188 15.60 17.99 -10.27
CA ILE A 188 15.61 17.81 -8.82
C ILE A 188 16.52 16.63 -8.47
N SER A 189 17.66 16.95 -7.86
CA SER A 189 18.62 15.97 -7.37
C SER A 189 18.32 15.58 -5.91
N LEU A 190 18.69 14.35 -5.54
CA LEU A 190 18.36 13.77 -4.22
C LEU A 190 18.95 14.58 -3.04
N ASP A 191 20.13 15.17 -3.23
CA ASP A 191 20.84 16.00 -2.25
C ASP A 191 20.15 17.35 -1.96
N LYS A 192 19.24 17.78 -2.83
CA LYS A 192 18.46 19.03 -2.70
C LYS A 192 17.03 18.80 -2.22
N VAL A 193 16.65 17.55 -1.96
CA VAL A 193 15.32 17.23 -1.45
C VAL A 193 15.16 17.82 -0.06
N THR A 194 14.07 18.54 0.15
CA THR A 194 13.69 19.11 1.44
C THR A 194 12.49 18.37 2.01
N ILE A 195 12.23 18.54 3.31
CA ILE A 195 11.12 17.86 4.00
C ILE A 195 9.75 18.22 3.40
N ASP A 196 9.60 19.45 2.88
CA ASP A 196 8.38 19.95 2.26
C ASP A 196 8.06 19.27 0.91
N MET A 197 9.06 18.60 0.32
CA MET A 197 8.90 17.84 -0.93
C MET A 197 8.46 16.39 -0.67
N LEU A 198 8.53 15.91 0.57
CA LEU A 198 8.11 14.57 0.94
C LEU A 198 6.58 14.49 1.03
N GLY A 199 6.02 13.36 0.62
CA GLY A 199 4.64 13.05 0.90
C GLY A 199 4.43 12.74 2.38
N GLN A 200 3.18 12.80 2.83
CA GLN A 200 2.80 12.36 4.16
C GLN A 200 1.59 11.42 4.10
N VAL A 201 1.60 10.44 5.00
CA VAL A 201 0.55 9.43 5.12
C VAL A 201 0.28 9.20 6.60
N LYS A 202 -0.98 9.02 6.96
CA LYS A 202 -1.34 8.70 8.34
C LYS A 202 -0.91 7.30 8.73
N LYS A 203 -1.08 6.32 7.83
CA LYS A 203 -0.59 4.96 8.04
C LYS A 203 -0.01 4.35 6.76
N ALA A 204 1.11 3.66 6.90
CA ALA A 204 1.69 2.82 5.86
C ALA A 204 1.93 1.41 6.40
N ILE A 205 1.48 0.40 5.66
CA ILE A 205 1.66 -1.02 5.99
C ILE A 205 2.45 -1.65 4.85
N ILE A 206 3.64 -2.16 5.16
CA ILE A 206 4.55 -2.78 4.19
C ILE A 206 4.78 -4.22 4.58
N LYS A 207 4.34 -5.14 3.72
CA LYS A 207 4.57 -6.57 3.85
C LYS A 207 5.71 -7.01 2.92
N LYS A 208 5.92 -8.32 2.81
CA LYS A 208 6.96 -8.90 1.95
C LYS A 208 6.75 -8.60 0.47
N GLU A 209 5.51 -8.54 0.01
CA GLU A 209 5.17 -8.46 -1.42
C GLU A 209 4.33 -7.24 -1.78
N GLU A 210 3.73 -6.55 -0.80
CA GLU A 210 2.83 -5.42 -1.02
C GLU A 210 3.10 -4.26 -0.06
N THR A 211 2.67 -3.07 -0.47
CA THR A 211 2.63 -1.86 0.34
C THR A 211 1.26 -1.22 0.22
N THR A 212 0.67 -0.88 1.36
CA THR A 212 -0.61 -0.16 1.47
C THR A 212 -0.38 1.19 2.14
N ILE A 213 -0.83 2.26 1.47
CA ILE A 213 -0.86 3.63 1.95
C ILE A 213 -2.30 3.98 2.33
N VAL A 214 -2.50 4.47 3.55
CA VAL A 214 -3.81 4.82 4.12
C VAL A 214 -3.80 6.29 4.56
N GLU A 215 -4.79 7.05 4.12
CA GLU A 215 -4.97 8.47 4.41
C GLU A 215 -3.72 9.30 4.06
N GLY A 216 -3.45 9.42 2.76
CA GLY A 216 -2.44 10.35 2.23
C GLY A 216 -2.88 11.82 2.36
N THR A 217 -1.94 12.74 2.49
CA THR A 217 -2.23 14.19 2.65
C THR A 217 -2.46 14.94 1.33
N GLY A 218 -2.66 14.21 0.23
CA GLY A 218 -2.98 14.77 -1.07
C GLY A 218 -4.28 15.57 -1.06
N SER A 219 -4.32 16.67 -1.82
CA SER A 219 -5.57 17.44 -1.97
C SER A 219 -6.56 16.65 -2.82
N LYS A 220 -7.82 16.56 -2.36
CA LYS A 220 -8.91 15.89 -3.09
C LYS A 220 -9.09 16.38 -4.53
N GLU A 221 -8.86 17.66 -4.76
CA GLU A 221 -8.91 18.28 -6.09
C GLU A 221 -7.86 17.68 -7.03
N LYS A 222 -6.57 17.69 -6.64
CA LYS A 222 -5.49 17.07 -7.44
C LYS A 222 -5.72 15.57 -7.68
N ILE A 223 -6.26 14.85 -6.70
CA ILE A 223 -6.60 13.43 -6.85
C ILE A 223 -7.72 13.26 -7.88
N ALA A 224 -8.79 14.08 -7.80
CA ALA A 224 -9.90 14.07 -8.74
C ALA A 224 -9.45 14.43 -10.17
N ASP A 225 -8.57 15.43 -10.31
CA ASP A 225 -7.98 15.82 -11.60
C ASP A 225 -7.16 14.68 -12.19
N ARG A 226 -6.36 14.00 -11.36
CA ARG A 226 -5.56 12.85 -11.80
C ARG A 226 -6.45 11.68 -12.23
N VAL A 227 -7.52 11.41 -11.50
CA VAL A 227 -8.54 10.41 -11.86
C VAL A 227 -9.20 10.76 -13.19
N ALA A 228 -9.56 12.03 -13.41
CA ALA A 228 -10.17 12.50 -14.66
C ALA A 228 -9.19 12.35 -15.85
N LEU A 229 -7.91 12.66 -15.63
CA LEU A 229 -6.85 12.48 -16.63
C LEU A 229 -6.72 11.00 -17.04
N ILE A 230 -6.66 10.08 -16.08
CA ILE A 230 -6.54 8.64 -16.36
C ILE A 230 -7.78 8.13 -17.11
N LYS A 231 -8.99 8.57 -16.73
CA LYS A 231 -10.22 8.23 -17.46
C LYS A 231 -10.16 8.66 -18.93
N LYS A 232 -9.71 9.88 -19.19
CA LYS A 232 -9.54 10.37 -20.57
C LYS A 232 -8.51 9.53 -21.35
N GLN A 233 -7.40 9.15 -20.73
CA GLN A 233 -6.40 8.27 -21.35
C GLN A 233 -6.96 6.88 -21.69
N ILE A 234 -7.87 6.35 -20.86
CA ILE A 234 -8.56 5.07 -21.12
C ILE A 234 -9.42 5.17 -22.38
N ASP A 235 -10.17 6.27 -22.53
CA ASP A 235 -11.07 6.49 -23.67
C ASP A 235 -10.31 6.72 -24.99
N GLU A 236 -9.17 7.41 -24.91
CA GLU A 236 -8.30 7.68 -26.07
C GLU A 236 -7.40 6.49 -26.45
N SER A 237 -7.28 5.48 -25.58
CA SER A 237 -6.42 4.32 -25.83
C SER A 237 -7.01 3.39 -26.89
N THR A 238 -6.21 3.13 -27.92
CA THR A 238 -6.50 2.15 -28.98
C THR A 238 -5.98 0.75 -28.67
N SER A 239 -5.31 0.57 -27.54
CA SER A 239 -4.64 -0.67 -27.12
C SER A 239 -5.36 -1.25 -25.92
N ASP A 240 -5.86 -2.48 -26.04
CA ASP A 240 -6.55 -3.16 -24.94
C ASP A 240 -5.63 -3.39 -23.75
N TYR A 241 -4.34 -3.66 -24.01
CA TYR A 241 -3.31 -3.76 -22.97
C TYR A 241 -3.18 -2.45 -22.18
N ASP A 242 -3.06 -1.31 -22.87
CA ASP A 242 -2.91 -0.03 -22.18
C ASP A 242 -4.19 0.36 -21.43
N ARG A 243 -5.36 0.02 -22.00
CA ARG A 243 -6.66 0.23 -21.35
C ARG A 243 -6.75 -0.55 -20.04
N GLU A 244 -6.40 -1.83 -20.05
CA GLU A 244 -6.35 -2.67 -18.84
C GLU A 244 -5.41 -2.07 -17.78
N LYS A 245 -4.21 -1.65 -18.18
CA LYS A 245 -3.23 -1.10 -17.24
C LYS A 245 -3.59 0.28 -16.69
N LEU A 246 -4.31 1.09 -17.47
CA LEU A 246 -4.88 2.35 -16.99
C LEU A 246 -6.07 2.11 -16.06
N GLN A 247 -6.89 1.09 -16.32
CA GLN A 247 -7.97 0.67 -15.42
C GLN A 247 -7.45 0.20 -14.06
N GLU A 248 -6.37 -0.60 -14.03
CA GLU A 248 -5.70 -1.00 -12.78
C GLU A 248 -5.25 0.23 -11.97
N ARG A 249 -4.62 1.22 -12.63
CA ARG A 249 -4.18 2.46 -11.97
C ARG A 249 -5.36 3.28 -11.47
N LEU A 250 -6.41 3.41 -12.29
CA LEU A 250 -7.64 4.11 -11.92
C LEU A 250 -8.29 3.47 -10.70
N ALA A 251 -8.40 2.14 -10.65
CA ALA A 251 -8.97 1.42 -9.52
C ALA A 251 -8.18 1.68 -8.23
N LYS A 252 -6.84 1.63 -8.31
CA LYS A 252 -5.94 1.89 -7.18
C LYS A 252 -6.03 3.32 -6.65
N LEU A 253 -6.31 4.31 -7.50
CA LEU A 253 -6.39 5.71 -7.10
C LEU A 253 -7.81 6.14 -6.69
N ALA A 254 -8.84 5.62 -7.36
CA ALA A 254 -10.24 6.02 -7.15
C ALA A 254 -10.99 5.12 -6.14
N GLY A 255 -10.60 3.85 -6.00
CA GLY A 255 -11.27 2.88 -5.12
C GLY A 255 -11.00 3.14 -3.63
N GLY A 256 -9.90 3.82 -3.32
CA GLY A 256 -9.49 4.10 -1.94
C GLY A 256 -9.16 2.81 -1.17
N VAL A 257 -9.14 2.94 0.16
CA VAL A 257 -8.89 1.83 1.08
C VAL A 257 -10.05 1.75 2.08
N ALA A 258 -10.63 0.57 2.22
CA ALA A 258 -11.58 0.27 3.27
C ALA A 258 -10.82 -0.07 4.55
N VAL A 259 -11.01 0.73 5.58
CA VAL A 259 -10.45 0.51 6.91
C VAL A 259 -11.54 -0.05 7.82
N ILE A 260 -11.36 -1.29 8.27
CA ILE A 260 -12.19 -1.92 9.29
C ILE A 260 -11.52 -1.64 10.63
N GLN A 261 -12.14 -0.81 11.45
CA GLN A 261 -11.67 -0.52 12.81
C GLN A 261 -12.36 -1.49 13.75
N VAL A 262 -11.62 -2.45 14.31
CA VAL A 262 -12.12 -3.51 15.17
C VAL A 262 -12.24 -3.01 16.60
N GLY A 263 -13.47 -2.97 17.12
CA GLY A 263 -13.76 -2.62 18.50
C GLY A 263 -14.01 -3.87 19.35
N ALA A 264 -13.63 -3.79 20.62
CA ALA A 264 -13.92 -4.82 21.62
C ALA A 264 -13.92 -4.23 23.04
N ALA A 265 -14.39 -5.00 24.03
CA ALA A 265 -14.44 -4.56 25.42
C ALA A 265 -13.09 -4.66 26.14
N THR A 266 -12.20 -5.56 25.66
CA THR A 266 -10.85 -5.74 26.19
C THR A 266 -9.83 -5.80 25.06
N GLU A 267 -8.57 -5.46 25.37
CA GLU A 267 -7.47 -5.56 24.39
C GLU A 267 -7.26 -6.99 23.86
N VAL A 268 -7.50 -7.99 24.70
CA VAL A 268 -7.34 -9.41 24.33
C VAL A 268 -8.41 -9.81 23.31
N GLU A 269 -9.67 -9.45 23.55
CA GLU A 269 -10.76 -9.68 22.59
C GLU A 269 -10.55 -8.89 21.30
N MET A 270 -9.99 -7.67 21.37
CA MET A 270 -9.70 -6.87 20.19
C MET A 270 -8.69 -7.55 19.29
N LYS A 271 -7.60 -8.08 19.87
CA LYS A 271 -6.58 -8.82 19.12
C LYS A 271 -7.14 -10.13 18.54
N GLU A 272 -7.91 -10.88 19.31
CA GLU A 272 -8.57 -12.10 18.82
C GLU A 272 -9.53 -11.79 17.67
N LYS A 273 -10.36 -10.75 17.81
CA LYS A 273 -11.30 -10.33 16.77
C LYS A 273 -10.56 -9.82 15.53
N LYS A 274 -9.47 -9.07 15.70
CA LYS A 274 -8.59 -8.61 14.60
C LYS A 274 -8.00 -9.79 13.83
N ASP A 275 -7.56 -10.85 14.51
CA ASP A 275 -6.99 -12.04 13.87
C ASP A 275 -8.03 -12.87 13.11
N ARG A 276 -9.32 -12.78 13.47
CA ARG A 276 -10.41 -13.45 12.75
C ARG A 276 -10.90 -12.71 11.51
N VAL A 277 -10.67 -11.40 11.42
CA VAL A 277 -11.09 -10.53 10.30
C VAL A 277 -10.08 -10.65 9.17
#